data_AF-A0A2W6SAH7-F1
#
_entry.id   AF-A0A2W6SAH7-F1
#
_cell.length_a   1.000
_cell.length_b   1.000
_cell.length_c   1.000
_cell.angle_alpha   90.00
_cell.angle_beta   90.00
_cell.angle_gamma   90.00
#
_symmetry.space_group_name_H-M   'P 1'
#
loop_
_entity.id
_entity.type
_entity.pdbx_description
1 polymer ?
#
loop_
_entity_poly.entity_id
_entity_poly.type
_entity_poly.pdbx_seq_one_letter_code
_entity_poly.pdbx_strand_id
1 'polypeptide(L)'
;HADFTGMTVNSGGFEKNTVVKAIWNRTSFIEAHINDIIFDGTVEDCSFENCSFKKVTFQNAKLINTFFKCKNLKNIQFIDCIADRMTYEFLKNGKANLDGITLLNQ
;
A
#
# COMPACT_ATOMS: atom_id res chain seq x y z
N HIS A 1 -13.42 4.83 -12.79
CA HIS A 1 -12.54 4.27 -11.75
C HIS A 1 -12.09 2.91 -12.22
N ALA A 2 -10.79 2.62 -12.17
CA ALA A 2 -10.32 1.26 -12.40
C ALA A 2 -10.65 0.42 -11.15
N ASP A 3 -11.12 -0.80 -11.36
CA ASP A 3 -11.42 -1.75 -10.30
C ASP A 3 -10.42 -2.90 -10.37
N PHE A 4 -9.62 -3.03 -9.32
CA PHE A 4 -8.61 -4.08 -9.17
C PHE A 4 -9.00 -5.11 -8.11
N THR A 5 -10.29 -5.19 -7.79
CA THR A 5 -10.80 -6.13 -6.80
C THR A 5 -10.41 -7.56 -7.14
N GLY A 6 -9.73 -8.25 -6.22
CA GLY A 6 -9.27 -9.63 -6.43
C GLY A 6 -8.09 -9.79 -7.40
N MET A 7 -7.51 -8.69 -7.91
CA MET A 7 -6.36 -8.77 -8.80
C MET A 7 -5.16 -9.37 -8.06
N THR A 8 -4.43 -10.26 -8.73
CA THR A 8 -3.13 -10.75 -8.29
C THR A 8 -2.06 -10.33 -9.29
N VAL A 9 -1.02 -9.64 -8.82
CA VAL A 9 0.17 -9.28 -9.60
C VAL A 9 1.33 -10.16 -9.13
N ASN A 10 1.67 -11.17 -9.92
CA ASN A 10 2.75 -12.13 -9.65
C ASN A 10 3.96 -11.84 -10.52
N SER A 11 5.10 -11.50 -9.91
CA SER A 11 6.37 -11.23 -10.59
C SER A 11 6.28 -10.13 -11.68
N GLY A 12 7.41 -9.49 -12.00
CA GLY A 12 7.42 -8.35 -12.95
C GLY A 12 7.13 -7.02 -12.27
N GLY A 13 6.60 -6.04 -13.02
CA GLY A 13 6.51 -4.65 -12.58
C GLY A 13 5.12 -4.05 -12.69
N PHE A 14 4.65 -3.43 -11.61
CA PHE A 14 3.56 -2.46 -11.63
C PHE A 14 4.16 -1.06 -11.62
N GLU A 15 4.62 -0.63 -12.79
CA GLU A 15 5.48 0.55 -12.94
C GLU A 15 4.81 1.65 -13.75
N LYS A 16 5.05 2.92 -13.37
CA LYS A 16 4.67 4.12 -14.14
C LYS A 16 3.17 4.22 -14.43
N ASN A 17 2.35 3.87 -13.45
CA ASN A 17 0.90 3.96 -13.57
C ASN A 17 0.36 5.16 -12.79
N THR A 18 -0.41 6.02 -13.44
CA THR A 18 -1.22 7.02 -12.77
C THR A 18 -2.62 6.43 -12.55
N VAL A 19 -2.78 5.73 -11.43
CA VAL A 19 -4.04 5.06 -11.09
C VAL A 19 -4.81 5.93 -10.09
N VAL A 20 -5.61 6.85 -10.60
CA VAL A 20 -6.36 7.80 -9.76
C VAL A 20 -7.70 7.21 -9.35
N LYS A 21 -7.98 7.23 -8.05
CA LYS A 21 -9.21 6.74 -7.42
C LYS A 21 -9.53 5.28 -7.79
N ALA A 22 -8.53 4.39 -7.81
CA ALA A 22 -8.82 2.98 -8.05
C ALA A 22 -9.54 2.33 -6.86
N ILE A 23 -10.25 1.24 -7.15
CA ILE A 23 -10.79 0.35 -6.11
C ILE A 23 -9.75 -0.74 -5.85
N TRP A 24 -9.20 -0.73 -4.63
CA TRP A 24 -8.23 -1.70 -4.14
C TRP A 24 -8.86 -2.51 -3.03
N ASN A 25 -9.38 -3.69 -3.37
CA ASN A 25 -10.02 -4.59 -2.42
C ASN A 25 -9.59 -6.04 -2.71
N ARG A 26 -9.05 -6.73 -1.70
CA ARG A 26 -8.51 -8.10 -1.89
C ARG A 26 -7.49 -8.19 -3.02
N THR A 27 -6.67 -7.15 -3.21
CA THR A 27 -5.61 -7.11 -4.23
C THR A 27 -4.29 -7.58 -3.64
N SER A 28 -3.58 -8.47 -4.34
CA SER A 28 -2.30 -9.02 -3.88
C SER A 28 -1.17 -8.70 -4.87
N PHE A 29 -0.08 -8.18 -4.34
CA PHE A 29 1.19 -7.99 -5.04
C PHE A 29 2.23 -8.94 -4.46
N ILE A 30 2.78 -9.82 -5.31
CA ILE A 30 3.70 -10.89 -4.91
C ILE A 30 4.95 -10.82 -5.78
N GLU A 31 6.11 -10.64 -5.14
CA GLU A 31 7.42 -10.52 -5.81
C GLU A 31 7.44 -9.44 -6.90
N ALA A 32 6.59 -8.42 -6.75
CA ALA A 32 6.41 -7.37 -7.73
C ALA A 32 7.34 -6.16 -7.50
N HIS A 33 7.78 -5.55 -8.59
CA HIS A 33 8.42 -4.23 -8.58
C HIS A 33 7.34 -3.14 -8.66
N ILE A 34 7.18 -2.36 -7.61
CA ILE A 34 6.17 -1.31 -7.53
C ILE A 34 6.88 0.04 -7.58
N ASN A 35 6.79 0.70 -8.73
CA ASN A 35 7.62 1.85 -9.05
C ASN A 35 6.79 3.01 -9.60
N ASP A 36 7.06 4.23 -9.10
CA ASP A 36 6.43 5.48 -9.58
C ASP A 36 4.89 5.40 -9.59
N ILE A 37 4.29 5.10 -8.42
CA ILE A 37 2.82 4.99 -8.26
C ILE A 37 2.32 5.74 -7.02
N ILE A 38 1.10 6.27 -7.15
CA ILE A 38 0.31 6.83 -6.06
C ILE A 38 -0.92 5.95 -5.82
N PHE A 39 -1.08 5.45 -4.61
CA PHE A 39 -2.30 4.81 -4.12
C PHE A 39 -3.14 5.84 -3.36
N ASP A 40 -4.40 6.03 -3.75
CA ASP A 40 -5.36 6.89 -3.07
C ASP A 40 -6.64 6.12 -2.70
N GLY A 41 -7.47 6.73 -1.85
CA GLY A 41 -8.73 6.13 -1.43
C GLY A 41 -8.57 4.95 -0.48
N THR A 42 -9.55 4.05 -0.46
CA THR A 42 -9.51 2.89 0.44
C THR A 42 -8.69 1.77 -0.18
N VAL A 43 -7.70 1.29 0.58
CA VAL A 43 -6.92 0.08 0.30
C VAL A 43 -7.29 -0.93 1.39
N GLU A 44 -8.10 -1.91 1.02
CA GLU A 44 -8.74 -2.84 1.96
C GLU A 44 -8.43 -4.29 1.60
N ASP A 45 -8.13 -5.10 2.61
CA ASP A 45 -7.81 -6.53 2.45
C ASP A 45 -6.66 -6.80 1.45
N CYS A 46 -5.74 -5.84 1.28
CA CYS A 46 -4.66 -5.94 0.30
C CYS A 46 -3.37 -6.50 0.91
N SER A 47 -2.52 -7.11 0.08
CA SER A 47 -1.21 -7.60 0.51
C SER A 47 -0.07 -7.22 -0.43
N PHE A 48 1.07 -6.87 0.16
CA PHE A 48 2.34 -6.63 -0.51
C PHE A 48 3.39 -7.58 0.05
N GLU A 49 3.80 -8.57 -0.74
CA GLU A 49 4.62 -9.70 -0.31
C GLU A 49 5.89 -9.81 -1.16
N ASN A 50 7.05 -9.75 -0.51
CA ASN A 50 8.36 -9.78 -1.19
C ASN A 50 8.52 -8.73 -2.30
N CYS A 51 7.78 -7.62 -2.25
CA CYS A 51 7.87 -6.53 -3.21
C CYS A 51 9.09 -5.63 -2.98
N SER A 52 9.50 -4.94 -4.04
CA SER A 52 10.42 -3.81 -3.97
C SER A 52 9.68 -2.51 -4.29
N PHE A 53 9.95 -1.45 -3.52
CA PHE A 53 9.30 -0.15 -3.67
C PHE A 53 10.30 0.92 -4.12
N LYS A 54 9.95 1.68 -5.16
CA LYS A 54 10.67 2.89 -5.58
C LYS A 54 9.69 4.00 -5.89
N LYS A 55 9.76 5.12 -5.16
CA LYS A 55 8.85 6.27 -5.32
C LYS A 55 7.37 5.84 -5.27
N VAL A 56 7.01 5.14 -4.19
CA VAL A 56 5.64 4.71 -3.93
C VAL A 56 5.05 5.61 -2.87
N THR A 57 3.89 6.18 -3.16
CA THR A 57 3.18 7.07 -2.24
C THR A 57 1.78 6.54 -2.00
N PHE A 58 1.39 6.44 -0.72
CA PHE A 58 -0.01 6.37 -0.32
C PHE A 58 -0.44 7.78 0.05
N GLN A 59 -1.50 8.29 -0.57
CA GLN A 59 -1.95 9.67 -0.39
C GLN A 59 -3.45 9.72 -0.15
N ASN A 60 -3.90 10.41 0.90
CA ASN A 60 -5.30 10.48 1.29
C ASN A 60 -5.94 9.08 1.40
N ALA A 61 -5.13 8.09 1.80
CA ALA A 61 -5.50 6.69 1.74
C ALA A 61 -5.99 6.17 3.09
N LYS A 62 -7.04 5.35 3.06
CA LYS A 62 -7.53 4.58 4.21
C LYS A 62 -7.05 3.14 4.08
N LEU A 63 -6.10 2.73 4.92
CA LEU A 63 -5.49 1.41 4.93
C LEU A 63 -6.20 0.52 5.97
N ILE A 64 -6.95 -0.47 5.51
CA ILE A 64 -7.71 -1.40 6.36
C ILE A 64 -7.26 -2.81 6.03
N ASN A 65 -6.94 -3.60 7.06
CA ASN A 65 -6.53 -5.00 6.94
C ASN A 65 -5.48 -5.21 5.83
N THR A 66 -4.50 -4.30 5.73
CA THR A 66 -3.53 -4.27 4.64
C THR A 66 -2.15 -4.67 5.15
N PHE A 67 -1.51 -5.63 4.49
CA PHE A 67 -0.29 -6.25 4.97
C PHE A 67 0.92 -5.91 4.11
N PHE A 68 2.03 -5.55 4.76
CA PHE A 68 3.32 -5.27 4.11
C PHE A 68 4.38 -6.26 4.60
N LYS A 69 4.48 -7.42 3.93
CA LYS A 69 5.47 -8.46 4.22
C LYS A 69 6.68 -8.31 3.29
N CYS A 70 7.36 -7.17 3.39
CA CYS A 70 8.51 -6.83 2.54
C CYS A 70 9.74 -6.50 3.39
N LYS A 71 10.93 -6.74 2.85
CA LYS A 71 12.20 -6.53 3.58
C LYS A 71 12.51 -5.07 3.88
N ASN A 72 12.01 -4.14 3.08
CA ASN A 72 12.28 -2.71 3.23
C ASN A 72 11.04 -1.88 2.88
N LEU A 73 10.53 -1.16 3.88
CA LEU A 73 9.38 -0.24 3.73
C LEU A 73 9.79 1.24 3.80
N LYS A 74 11.08 1.55 3.97
CA LYS A 74 11.57 2.93 4.17
C LYS A 74 11.37 3.84 2.94
N ASN A 75 11.18 3.25 1.77
CA ASN A 75 10.99 3.96 0.50
C ASN A 75 9.52 4.24 0.18
N ILE A 76 8.60 3.88 1.08
CA ILE A 76 7.17 4.18 0.95
C ILE A 76 6.90 5.50 1.67
N GLN A 77 6.22 6.41 0.98
CA GLN A 77 5.74 7.66 1.55
C GLN A 77 4.24 7.55 1.88
N PHE A 78 3.85 8.07 3.04
CA PHE A 78 2.45 8.21 3.42
C PHE A 78 2.14 9.70 3.58
N ILE A 79 1.04 10.16 3.01
CA ILE A 79 0.59 11.56 3.06
C ILE A 79 -0.90 11.56 3.40
N ASP A 80 -1.26 12.17 4.52
CA ASP A 80 -2.66 12.30 4.97
C ASP A 80 -3.42 10.95 4.99
N CYS A 81 -2.72 9.90 5.40
CA CYS A 81 -3.27 8.55 5.48
C CYS A 81 -3.92 8.28 6.85
N ILE A 82 -4.85 7.35 6.86
CA ILE A 82 -5.36 6.73 8.07
C ILE A 82 -5.22 5.21 7.97
N ALA A 83 -4.87 4.55 9.07
CA ALA A 83 -4.70 3.09 9.09
C ALA A 83 -5.36 2.47 10.32
N ASP A 84 -5.92 1.27 10.17
CA ASP A 84 -6.32 0.49 11.34
C ASP A 84 -5.11 0.08 12.21
N ARG A 85 -5.39 -0.31 13.46
CA ARG A 85 -4.34 -0.64 14.42
C ARG A 85 -3.45 -1.79 13.94
N MET A 86 -4.01 -2.78 13.28
CA MET A 86 -3.24 -3.94 12.80
C MET A 86 -2.24 -3.52 11.73
N THR A 87 -2.70 -2.82 10.69
CA THR A 87 -1.90 -2.31 9.58
C THR A 87 -0.81 -1.36 10.09
N TYR A 88 -1.17 -0.46 11.00
CA TYR A 88 -0.22 0.48 11.61
C TYR A 88 0.94 -0.22 12.32
N GLU A 89 0.65 -1.24 13.14
CA GLU A 89 1.70 -1.97 13.85
C GLU A 89 2.59 -2.79 12.90
N PHE A 90 2.05 -3.33 11.81
CA PHE A 90 2.87 -3.98 10.77
C PHE A 90 3.86 -3.00 10.12
N LEU A 91 3.39 -1.82 9.72
CA LEU A 91 4.23 -0.78 9.12
C LEU A 91 5.31 -0.31 10.09
N LYS A 92 4.95 -0.12 11.37
CA LYS A 92 5.87 0.22 12.45
C LYS A 92 6.97 -0.82 12.64
N ASN A 93 6.60 -2.10 12.71
CA ASN A 93 7.54 -3.21 12.83
C ASN A 93 8.47 -3.32 11.60
N GLY A 94 7.94 -3.02 10.42
CA GLY A 94 8.71 -2.89 9.17
C GLY A 94 9.58 -1.63 9.07
N LYS A 95 9.61 -0.79 10.12
CA LYS A 95 10.39 0.46 10.21
C LYS A 95 10.07 1.46 9.09
N ALA A 96 8.82 1.48 8.62
CA ALA A 96 8.33 2.52 7.71
C ALA A 96 8.30 3.89 8.41
N ASN A 97 8.36 4.98 7.65
CA ASN A 97 8.03 6.30 8.18
C ASN A 97 6.50 6.42 8.32
N LEU A 98 6.01 6.72 9.52
CA LEU A 98 4.58 6.80 9.84
C LEU A 98 4.08 8.23 10.04
N ASP A 99 4.92 9.26 9.83
CA ASP A 99 4.56 10.67 10.11
C ASP A 99 3.28 11.13 9.40
N GLY A 100 2.98 10.55 8.24
CA GLY A 100 1.77 10.83 7.46
C GLY A 100 0.60 9.88 7.72
N ILE A 101 0.63 9.07 8.78
CA ILE A 101 -0.42 8.11 9.12
C ILE A 101 -1.04 8.45 10.48
N THR A 102 -2.35 8.64 10.49
CA THR A 102 -3.13 8.67 11.74
C THR A 102 -3.76 7.31 12.00
N LEU A 103 -3.80 6.88 13.27
CA LEU A 103 -4.54 5.69 13.65
C LEU A 103 -6.05 5.93 13.50
N LEU A 104 -6.74 5.00 12.86
CA LEU A 104 -8.19 4.99 12.79
C LEU A 104 -8.75 4.71 14.20
N ASN A 105 -9.30 5.74 14.82
CA ASN A 105 -10.02 5.59 16.08
C ASN A 105 -11.33 4.82 15.81
N GLN A 106 -11.58 3.77 16.60
CA GLN A 106 -12.87 3.06 16.61
C GLN A 106 -13.97 3.94 17.17
#